data_AF-A0AAW3IX42-F1
#
_entry.id   AF-A0AAW3IX42-F1
#
_cell.length_a   1.000
_cell.length_b   1.000
_cell.length_c   1.000
_cell.angle_alpha   90.00
_cell.angle_beta   90.00
_cell.angle_gamma   90.00
#
_symmetry.space_group_name_H-M   'P 1'
#
loop_
_entity.id
_entity.type
_entity.pdbx_description
1 polymer ?
#
loop_
_entity_poly.entity_id
_entity_poly.type
_entity_poly.pdbx_seq_one_letter_code
_entity_poly.pdbx_strand_id
1 'polypeptide(L)'
;MFNNLEKTILRYRTNEMMRLLFHIEDLRKFLVGSIEASNIFLDESDERFFNKKKKVMPQVWKRILDDNILNATEIEDLKSIINKRNTIAHEVHKFTRDLHSELKEYTKTHHFESEYDYGALERLLKYKVRIESKWKGIFELSFRSLEFELADKFYKSENTYLRQKIDKLYEQRRKIVESANKELEEVVFLNYEEHPKNHRNYREDGSLSIRGGETCRGLLSKGLSCLAVSILMDIDVKKVEYQKRKLQKRT
;
A
#
# COMPACT_ATOMS: atom_id res chain seq x y z
N MET A 1 -5.68 8.88 13.44
CA MET A 1 -5.80 9.90 12.34
C MET A 1 -4.58 9.78 11.43
N PHE A 2 -4.74 9.49 10.13
CA PHE A 2 -3.58 9.24 9.25
C PHE A 2 -2.64 10.45 9.16
N ASN A 3 -1.35 10.20 9.39
CA ASN A 3 -0.27 11.15 9.12
C ASN A 3 -0.15 11.40 7.60
N ASN A 4 0.49 12.51 7.22
CA ASN A 4 0.56 12.97 5.81
C ASN A 4 1.18 11.92 4.86
N LEU A 5 2.14 11.14 5.35
CA LEU A 5 2.77 10.05 4.60
C LEU A 5 1.76 8.94 4.29
N GLU A 6 1.05 8.45 5.31
CA GLU A 6 0.07 7.37 5.21
C GLU A 6 -1.08 7.75 4.27
N LYS A 7 -1.56 9.01 4.34
CA LYS A 7 -2.55 9.54 3.37
C LYS A 7 -2.02 9.53 1.94
N THR A 8 -0.75 9.87 1.75
CA THR A 8 -0.11 9.89 0.43
C THR A 8 0.07 8.47 -0.12
N ILE A 9 0.51 7.52 0.72
CA ILE A 9 0.62 6.10 0.36
C ILE A 9 -0.75 5.53 -0.01
N LEU A 10 -1.79 5.83 0.78
CA LEU A 10 -3.15 5.36 0.50
C LEU A 10 -3.62 5.82 -0.89
N ARG A 11 -3.48 7.12 -1.19
CA ARG A 11 -3.83 7.68 -2.52
C ARG A 11 -3.08 7.00 -3.65
N TYR A 12 -1.78 6.79 -3.47
CA TYR A 12 -0.93 6.09 -4.44
C TYR A 12 -1.45 4.67 -4.72
N ARG A 13 -1.72 3.89 -3.66
CA ARG A 13 -2.25 2.53 -3.79
C ARG A 13 -3.61 2.51 -4.45
N THR A 14 -4.51 3.43 -4.09
CA THR A 14 -5.86 3.54 -4.69
C THR A 14 -5.79 3.76 -6.20
N ASN A 15 -4.95 4.70 -6.64
CA ASN A 15 -4.75 4.96 -8.07
C ASN A 15 -4.20 3.72 -8.80
N GLU A 16 -3.19 3.04 -8.24
CA GLU A 16 -2.66 1.81 -8.85
C GLU A 16 -3.69 0.69 -8.91
N MET A 17 -4.48 0.50 -7.83
CA MET A 17 -5.55 -0.50 -7.82
C MET A 17 -6.62 -0.19 -8.87
N MET A 18 -6.99 1.07 -9.05
CA MET A 18 -7.96 1.46 -10.08
C MET A 18 -7.47 1.12 -11.48
N ARG A 19 -6.21 1.45 -11.79
CA ARG A 19 -5.56 1.09 -13.07
C ARG A 19 -5.49 -0.43 -13.24
N LEU A 20 -5.12 -1.16 -12.19
CA LEU A 20 -5.03 -2.62 -12.20
C LEU A 20 -6.39 -3.25 -12.52
N LEU A 21 -7.45 -2.82 -11.83
CA LEU A 21 -8.81 -3.31 -12.06
C LEU A 21 -9.26 -3.09 -13.51
N PHE A 22 -9.02 -1.89 -14.04
CA PHE A 22 -9.33 -1.57 -15.42
C PHE A 22 -8.60 -2.50 -16.40
N HIS A 23 -7.27 -2.60 -16.29
CA HIS A 23 -6.48 -3.40 -17.22
C HIS A 23 -6.75 -4.91 -17.12
N ILE A 24 -7.12 -5.42 -15.95
CA ILE A 24 -7.58 -6.81 -15.79
C ILE A 24 -8.86 -7.04 -16.58
N GLU A 25 -9.83 -6.15 -16.43
CA GLU A 25 -11.13 -6.26 -17.09
C GLU A 25 -11.00 -6.12 -18.61
N ASP A 26 -10.18 -5.16 -19.05
CA ASP A 26 -9.88 -4.92 -20.46
C ASP A 26 -9.19 -6.13 -21.10
N LEU A 27 -8.15 -6.68 -20.46
CA LEU A 27 -7.47 -7.89 -20.93
C LEU A 27 -8.43 -9.09 -20.98
N ARG A 28 -9.29 -9.26 -19.96
CA ARG A 28 -10.26 -10.37 -19.94
C ARG A 28 -11.24 -10.25 -21.11
N LYS A 29 -11.75 -9.06 -21.38
CA LYS A 29 -12.65 -8.80 -22.52
C LYS A 29 -11.98 -9.04 -23.85
N PHE A 30 -10.74 -8.55 -24.02
CA PHE A 30 -9.93 -8.82 -25.20
C PHE A 30 -9.80 -10.33 -25.45
N LEU A 31 -9.39 -11.10 -24.43
CA LEU A 31 -9.17 -12.54 -24.55
C LEU A 31 -10.44 -13.32 -24.89
N VAL A 32 -11.56 -13.01 -24.21
CA VAL A 32 -12.84 -13.68 -24.43
C VAL A 32 -13.42 -13.30 -25.79
N GLY A 33 -13.49 -12.01 -26.11
CA GLY A 33 -14.02 -11.55 -27.40
C GLY A 33 -13.19 -12.08 -28.56
N SER A 34 -11.86 -12.14 -28.40
CA SER A 34 -10.99 -12.63 -29.46
C SER A 34 -11.08 -14.13 -29.70
N ILE A 35 -11.19 -14.94 -28.64
CA ILE A 35 -11.34 -16.39 -28.81
C ILE A 35 -12.71 -16.73 -29.41
N GLU A 36 -13.76 -15.99 -29.03
CA GLU A 36 -15.11 -16.14 -29.59
C GLU A 36 -15.20 -15.70 -31.05
N ALA A 37 -14.60 -14.56 -31.41
CA ALA A 37 -14.57 -14.07 -32.78
C ALA A 37 -13.76 -14.99 -33.70
N SER A 38 -12.69 -15.62 -33.20
CA SER A 38 -11.88 -16.55 -33.98
C SER A 38 -12.69 -17.76 -34.48
N ASN A 39 -13.75 -18.18 -33.77
CA ASN A 39 -14.61 -19.29 -34.23
C ASN A 39 -15.33 -19.02 -35.54
N ILE A 40 -15.46 -17.76 -35.97
CA ILE A 40 -16.08 -17.45 -37.28
C ILE A 40 -15.26 -18.07 -38.43
N PHE A 41 -13.96 -18.31 -38.21
CA PHE A 41 -13.01 -18.75 -39.23
C PHE A 41 -12.36 -20.10 -38.89
N LEU A 42 -12.82 -20.77 -37.83
CA LEU A 42 -12.30 -22.06 -37.40
C LEU A 42 -13.42 -23.08 -37.45
N ASP A 43 -13.14 -24.23 -38.04
CA ASP A 43 -14.04 -25.39 -38.01
C ASP A 43 -14.06 -26.01 -36.61
N GLU A 44 -15.15 -26.70 -36.24
CA GLU A 44 -15.28 -27.35 -34.92
C GLU A 44 -14.22 -28.45 -34.68
N SER A 45 -13.60 -28.96 -35.75
CA SER A 45 -12.51 -29.92 -35.70
C SER A 45 -11.13 -29.30 -35.43
N ASP A 46 -10.99 -27.97 -35.55
CA ASP A 46 -9.73 -27.27 -35.31
C ASP A 46 -9.38 -27.28 -33.81
N GLU A 47 -8.12 -27.58 -33.48
CA GLU A 47 -7.65 -27.59 -32.09
C GLU A 47 -7.77 -26.23 -31.39
N ARG A 48 -7.83 -25.13 -32.17
CA ARG A 48 -7.98 -23.74 -31.73
C ARG A 48 -9.43 -23.31 -31.59
N PHE A 49 -10.38 -24.15 -32.01
CA PHE A 49 -11.80 -23.87 -31.92
C PHE A 49 -12.23 -23.72 -30.46
N PHE A 50 -12.88 -22.60 -30.15
CA PHE A 50 -13.41 -22.34 -28.83
C PHE A 50 -14.73 -23.08 -28.61
N ASN A 51 -14.74 -24.00 -27.64
CA ASN A 51 -15.93 -24.75 -27.29
C ASN A 51 -16.77 -23.98 -26.26
N LYS A 52 -17.92 -23.43 -26.70
CA LYS A 52 -18.88 -22.68 -25.86
C LYS A 52 -19.43 -23.48 -24.67
N LYS A 53 -19.43 -24.83 -24.73
CA LYS A 53 -19.91 -25.69 -23.63
C LYS A 53 -18.91 -25.78 -22.47
N LYS A 54 -17.63 -25.41 -22.70
CA LYS A 54 -16.56 -25.42 -21.70
C LYS A 54 -16.29 -24.00 -21.20
N LYS A 55 -15.69 -23.88 -20.01
CA LYS A 55 -15.27 -22.58 -19.45
C LYS A 55 -14.27 -21.89 -20.39
N VAL A 56 -14.42 -20.58 -20.59
CA VAL A 56 -13.63 -19.81 -21.57
C VAL A 56 -12.17 -19.64 -21.14
N MET A 57 -11.94 -19.17 -19.91
CA MET A 57 -10.58 -18.83 -19.45
C MET A 57 -9.58 -20.01 -19.49
N PRO A 58 -9.94 -21.25 -19.10
CA PRO A 58 -9.03 -22.39 -19.26
C PRO A 58 -8.61 -22.64 -20.71
N GLN A 59 -9.52 -22.44 -21.67
CA GLN A 59 -9.22 -22.59 -23.10
C GLN A 59 -8.30 -21.47 -23.59
N VAL A 60 -8.51 -20.24 -23.11
CA VAL A 60 -7.61 -19.10 -23.35
C VAL A 60 -6.20 -19.41 -22.85
N TRP A 61 -6.06 -19.91 -21.60
CA TRP A 61 -4.74 -20.23 -21.04
C TRP A 61 -4.03 -21.32 -21.83
N LYS A 62 -4.77 -22.36 -22.25
CA LYS A 62 -4.23 -23.40 -23.13
C LYS A 62 -3.68 -22.79 -24.42
N ARG A 63 -4.46 -21.94 -25.09
CA ARG A 63 -4.03 -21.28 -26.34
C ARG A 63 -2.80 -20.40 -26.16
N ILE A 64 -2.72 -19.66 -25.06
CA ILE A 64 -1.54 -18.83 -24.74
C ILE A 64 -0.28 -19.68 -24.56
N LEU A 65 -0.39 -20.87 -23.95
CA LEU A 65 0.70 -21.82 -23.82
C LEU A 65 1.09 -22.43 -25.16
N ASP A 66 0.11 -22.93 -25.91
CA ASP A 66 0.32 -23.61 -27.19
C ASP A 66 0.99 -22.66 -28.22
N ASP A 67 0.60 -21.38 -28.22
CA ASP A 67 1.19 -20.34 -29.07
C ASP A 67 2.52 -19.77 -28.52
N ASN A 68 3.03 -20.28 -27.40
CA ASN A 68 4.25 -19.80 -26.72
C ASN A 68 4.25 -18.28 -26.46
N ILE A 69 3.07 -17.72 -26.16
CA ILE A 69 2.94 -16.29 -25.84
C ILE A 69 3.46 -16.02 -24.42
N LEU A 70 3.02 -16.85 -23.46
CA LEU A 70 3.47 -16.88 -22.07
C LEU A 70 3.87 -18.31 -21.71
N ASN A 71 4.81 -18.47 -20.78
CA ASN A 71 5.11 -19.77 -20.19
C ASN A 71 4.18 -20.09 -18.99
N ALA A 72 4.24 -21.31 -18.47
CA ALA A 72 3.38 -21.76 -17.37
C ALA A 72 3.52 -20.90 -16.10
N THR A 73 4.74 -20.49 -15.73
CA THR A 73 4.97 -19.66 -14.53
C THR A 73 4.37 -18.25 -14.69
N GLU A 74 4.47 -17.67 -15.88
CA GLU A 74 3.91 -16.36 -16.19
C GLU A 74 2.38 -16.38 -16.21
N ILE A 75 1.78 -17.49 -16.65
CA ILE A 75 0.33 -17.68 -16.59
C ILE A 75 -0.15 -17.80 -15.15
N GLU A 76 0.56 -18.52 -14.29
CA GLU A 76 0.19 -18.60 -12.87
C GLU A 76 0.32 -17.23 -12.18
N ASP A 77 1.36 -16.44 -12.47
CA ASP A 77 1.46 -15.06 -11.98
C ASP A 77 0.30 -14.19 -12.53
N LEU A 78 -0.02 -14.28 -13.82
CA LEU A 78 -1.16 -13.55 -14.39
C LEU A 78 -2.50 -13.97 -13.74
N LYS A 79 -2.72 -15.26 -13.49
CA LYS A 79 -3.91 -15.75 -12.76
C LYS A 79 -3.94 -15.20 -11.34
N SER A 80 -2.81 -15.18 -10.64
CA SER A 80 -2.68 -14.58 -9.31
C SER A 80 -3.04 -13.09 -9.34
N ILE A 81 -2.53 -12.33 -10.31
CA ILE A 81 -2.86 -10.91 -10.49
C ILE A 81 -4.36 -10.72 -10.78
N ILE A 82 -4.95 -11.54 -11.64
CA ILE A 82 -6.40 -11.50 -11.92
C ILE A 82 -7.20 -11.80 -10.65
N ASN A 83 -6.78 -12.77 -9.83
CA ASN A 83 -7.44 -13.09 -8.57
C ASN A 83 -7.37 -11.93 -7.56
N LYS A 84 -6.30 -11.12 -7.58
CA LYS A 84 -6.21 -9.91 -6.74
C LYS A 84 -7.35 -8.92 -6.98
N ARG A 85 -7.98 -8.91 -8.17
CA ARG A 85 -9.20 -8.12 -8.42
C ARG A 85 -10.32 -8.46 -7.43
N ASN A 86 -10.51 -9.74 -7.10
CA ASN A 86 -11.51 -10.17 -6.13
C ASN A 86 -11.09 -9.78 -4.70
N THR A 87 -9.81 -9.90 -4.36
CA THR A 87 -9.28 -9.42 -3.08
C THR A 87 -9.46 -7.91 -2.91
N ILE A 88 -9.19 -7.12 -3.96
CA ILE A 88 -9.43 -5.66 -3.95
C ILE A 88 -10.92 -5.38 -3.77
N ALA A 89 -11.81 -6.12 -4.42
CA ALA A 89 -13.25 -5.89 -4.31
C ALA A 89 -13.83 -6.26 -2.93
N HIS A 90 -13.32 -7.31 -2.29
CA HIS A 90 -13.90 -7.85 -1.05
C HIS A 90 -13.13 -7.49 0.21
N GLU A 91 -11.84 -7.17 0.09
CA GLU A 91 -10.92 -7.07 1.23
C GLU A 91 -9.97 -5.86 1.11
N VAL A 92 -10.49 -4.70 0.69
CA VAL A 92 -9.73 -3.43 0.58
C VAL A 92 -8.89 -3.12 1.83
N HIS A 93 -9.40 -3.47 3.01
CA HIS A 93 -8.75 -3.26 4.29
C HIS A 93 -7.39 -3.99 4.41
N LYS A 94 -7.19 -5.12 3.70
CA LYS A 94 -5.91 -5.85 3.68
C LYS A 94 -4.78 -5.06 3.01
N PHE A 95 -5.12 -4.19 2.06
CA PHE A 95 -4.15 -3.34 1.35
C PHE A 95 -3.80 -2.05 2.08
N THR A 96 -4.47 -1.75 3.20
CA THR A 96 -4.28 -0.48 3.95
C THR A 96 -3.95 -0.70 5.42
N ARG A 97 -3.92 -1.96 5.88
CA ARG A 97 -3.76 -2.34 7.28
C ARG A 97 -2.43 -1.87 7.87
N ASP A 98 -1.36 -1.90 7.08
CA ASP A 98 -0.01 -1.44 7.45
C ASP A 98 0.07 0.08 7.70
N LEU A 99 -0.90 0.86 7.20
CA LEU A 99 -0.96 2.31 7.37
C LEU A 99 -1.54 2.73 8.73
N HIS A 100 -2.08 1.79 9.51
CA HIS A 100 -2.66 2.08 10.82
C HIS A 100 -1.60 1.94 11.91
N SER A 101 -0.90 3.03 12.22
CA SER A 101 0.13 3.07 13.28
C SER A 101 -0.43 2.71 14.66
N GLU A 102 -1.68 3.10 14.95
CA GLU A 102 -2.37 2.87 16.22
C GLU A 102 -2.69 1.38 16.48
N LEU A 103 -2.76 0.56 15.41
CA LEU A 103 -3.01 -0.89 15.53
C LEU A 103 -1.73 -1.71 15.73
N LYS A 104 -0.54 -1.10 15.56
CA LYS A 104 0.74 -1.78 15.77
C LYS A 104 0.97 -2.17 17.24
N GLU A 105 0.47 -1.38 18.18
CA GLU A 105 0.60 -1.66 19.63
C GLU A 105 -0.31 -2.81 20.10
N TYR A 106 -1.48 -2.99 19.47
CA TYR A 106 -2.43 -4.06 19.83
C TYR A 106 -1.98 -5.46 19.40
N THR A 107 -0.89 -5.59 18.64
CA THR A 107 -0.62 -6.81 17.86
C THR A 107 0.84 -7.21 17.85
N LYS A 108 1.42 -7.42 19.05
CA LYS A 108 2.76 -8.03 19.22
C LYS A 108 2.94 -9.41 18.55
N THR A 109 1.85 -10.04 18.07
CA THR A 109 1.83 -11.40 17.52
C THR A 109 1.57 -11.51 16.01
N HIS A 110 1.16 -10.44 15.32
CA HIS A 110 0.82 -10.50 13.89
C HIS A 110 1.48 -9.33 13.17
N HIS A 111 2.57 -9.61 12.45
CA HIS A 111 3.14 -8.65 11.51
C HIS A 111 2.07 -8.32 10.46
N PHE A 112 1.51 -7.11 10.51
CA PHE A 112 0.62 -6.59 9.47
C PHE A 112 1.44 -6.19 8.25
N GLU A 113 1.95 -7.19 7.55
CA GLU A 113 2.44 -7.01 6.19
C GLU A 113 1.25 -6.71 5.29
N SER A 114 1.39 -5.66 4.48
CA SER A 114 0.41 -5.33 3.46
C SER A 114 0.40 -6.44 2.41
N GLU A 115 -0.77 -6.94 2.02
CA GLU A 115 -0.88 -7.84 0.84
C GLU A 115 -0.71 -7.07 -0.50
N TYR A 116 -0.36 -5.78 -0.42
CA TYR A 116 -0.19 -4.91 -1.58
C TYR A 116 1.09 -5.22 -2.36
N ASP A 117 0.92 -5.63 -3.63
CA ASP A 117 2.01 -5.92 -4.57
C ASP A 117 2.24 -4.73 -5.50
N TYR A 118 3.28 -3.95 -5.19
CA TYR A 118 3.71 -2.79 -5.97
C TYR A 118 4.12 -3.11 -7.41
N GLY A 119 4.39 -4.38 -7.75
CA GLY A 119 4.78 -4.79 -9.10
C GLY A 119 3.66 -5.38 -9.95
N ALA A 120 2.49 -5.66 -9.36
CA ALA A 120 1.41 -6.39 -10.05
C ALA A 120 0.93 -5.67 -11.32
N LEU A 121 0.79 -4.34 -11.27
CA LEU A 121 0.33 -3.53 -12.40
C LEU A 121 1.35 -3.54 -13.54
N GLU A 122 2.64 -3.40 -13.23
CA GLU A 122 3.70 -3.43 -14.23
C GLU A 122 3.77 -4.80 -14.93
N ARG A 123 3.73 -5.89 -14.15
CA ARG A 123 3.72 -7.25 -14.70
C ARG A 123 2.49 -7.49 -15.58
N LEU A 124 1.30 -7.06 -15.13
CA LEU A 124 0.07 -7.15 -15.92
C LEU A 124 0.21 -6.42 -17.26
N LEU A 125 0.69 -5.19 -17.26
CA LEU A 125 0.85 -4.40 -18.49
C LEU A 125 1.85 -5.07 -19.44
N LYS A 126 2.94 -5.62 -18.92
CA LYS A 126 3.91 -6.39 -19.71
C LYS A 126 3.28 -7.63 -20.34
N TYR A 127 2.48 -8.38 -19.59
CA TYR A 127 1.76 -9.54 -20.12
C TYR A 127 0.72 -9.13 -21.17
N LYS A 128 -0.05 -8.07 -20.90
CA LYS A 128 -1.05 -7.54 -21.82
C LYS A 128 -0.43 -7.19 -23.18
N VAL A 129 0.64 -6.40 -23.20
CA VAL A 129 1.33 -6.01 -24.45
C VAL A 129 1.84 -7.25 -25.21
N ARG A 130 2.41 -8.23 -24.49
CA ARG A 130 2.91 -9.46 -25.13
C ARG A 130 1.79 -10.33 -25.70
N ILE A 131 0.67 -10.42 -24.99
CA ILE A 131 -0.52 -11.13 -25.46
C ILE A 131 -1.06 -10.44 -26.72
N GLU A 132 -1.34 -9.14 -26.65
CA GLU A 132 -1.93 -8.39 -27.77
C GLU A 132 -1.05 -8.42 -29.02
N SER A 133 0.28 -8.35 -28.88
CA SER A 133 1.22 -8.36 -30.00
C SER A 133 1.43 -9.74 -30.64
N LYS A 134 1.29 -10.82 -29.88
CA LYS A 134 1.56 -12.20 -30.36
C LYS A 134 0.31 -13.04 -30.56
N TRP A 135 -0.87 -12.48 -30.26
CA TRP A 135 -2.12 -13.22 -30.35
C TRP A 135 -2.42 -13.63 -31.79
N LYS A 136 -2.58 -14.94 -32.02
CA LYS A 136 -2.88 -15.52 -33.34
C LYS A 136 -4.38 -15.78 -33.49
N GLY A 137 -5.19 -14.74 -33.47
CA GLY A 137 -6.64 -14.82 -33.58
C GLY A 137 -7.24 -13.49 -33.98
N ILE A 138 -8.56 -13.48 -34.16
CA ILE A 138 -9.31 -12.28 -34.56
C ILE A 138 -9.69 -11.52 -33.32
N PHE A 139 -9.42 -10.22 -33.30
CA PHE A 139 -9.80 -9.36 -32.19
C PHE A 139 -10.87 -8.37 -32.63
N GLU A 140 -11.81 -8.12 -31.72
CA GLU A 140 -12.77 -7.04 -31.88
C GLU A 140 -12.08 -5.71 -31.57
N LEU A 141 -12.19 -4.75 -32.49
CA LEU A 141 -11.72 -3.38 -32.24
C LEU A 141 -12.66 -2.74 -31.21
N SER A 142 -12.12 -2.41 -30.03
CA SER A 142 -12.86 -1.74 -28.97
C SER A 142 -12.28 -0.36 -28.66
N PHE A 143 -13.15 0.64 -28.53
CA PHE A 143 -12.79 2.00 -28.12
C PHE A 143 -12.70 2.16 -26.58
N ARG A 144 -12.99 1.12 -25.80
CA ARG A 144 -12.97 1.19 -24.32
C ARG A 144 -11.60 1.56 -23.75
N SER A 145 -10.55 1.10 -24.41
CA SER A 145 -9.17 1.48 -24.06
C SER A 145 -8.95 2.99 -24.24
N LEU A 146 -9.56 3.60 -25.26
CA LEU A 146 -9.51 5.05 -25.51
C LEU A 146 -10.34 5.84 -24.48
N GLU A 147 -11.50 5.31 -24.09
CA GLU A 147 -12.37 5.93 -23.07
C GLU A 147 -11.65 6.06 -21.70
N PHE A 148 -10.80 5.11 -21.35
CA PHE A 148 -10.02 5.15 -20.11
C PHE A 148 -8.62 5.72 -20.28
N GLU A 149 -8.11 5.92 -21.50
CA GLU A 149 -6.72 6.32 -21.75
C GLU A 149 -6.36 7.62 -21.02
N LEU A 150 -7.27 8.60 -21.02
CA LEU A 150 -7.08 9.87 -20.31
C LEU A 150 -6.99 9.64 -18.79
N ALA A 151 -7.85 8.79 -18.24
CA ALA A 151 -7.83 8.45 -16.82
C ALA A 151 -6.56 7.67 -16.45
N ASP A 152 -6.12 6.71 -17.27
CA ASP A 152 -4.89 5.95 -17.05
C ASP A 152 -3.66 6.87 -17.04
N LYS A 153 -3.56 7.77 -18.01
CA LYS A 153 -2.49 8.78 -18.09
C LYS A 153 -2.49 9.67 -16.85
N PHE A 154 -3.67 10.13 -16.40
CA PHE A 154 -3.81 10.91 -15.18
C PHE A 154 -3.37 10.15 -13.94
N TYR A 155 -3.86 8.92 -13.73
CA TYR A 155 -3.47 8.13 -12.56
C TYR A 155 -1.97 7.80 -12.56
N LYS A 156 -1.38 7.55 -13.74
CA LYS A 156 0.05 7.31 -13.89
C LYS A 156 0.89 8.54 -13.53
N SER A 157 0.51 9.72 -14.01
CA SER A 157 1.23 10.97 -13.70
C SER A 157 1.09 11.34 -12.22
N GLU A 158 -0.12 11.22 -11.66
CA GLU A 158 -0.38 11.43 -10.25
C GLU A 158 0.43 10.46 -9.38
N ASN A 159 0.50 9.18 -9.74
CA ASN A 159 1.31 8.22 -9.00
C ASN A 159 2.80 8.48 -9.06
N THR A 160 3.30 9.00 -10.18
CA THR A 160 4.70 9.42 -10.30
C THR A 160 4.99 10.56 -9.32
N TYR A 161 4.11 11.55 -9.25
CA TYR A 161 4.20 12.64 -8.28
C TYR A 161 4.09 12.16 -6.83
N LEU A 162 3.09 11.33 -6.53
CA LEU A 162 2.86 10.78 -5.20
C LEU A 162 4.06 9.95 -4.74
N ARG A 163 4.71 9.18 -5.63
CA ARG A 163 5.91 8.42 -5.31
C ARG A 163 7.05 9.32 -4.85
N GLN A 164 7.36 10.37 -5.62
CA GLN A 164 8.38 11.35 -5.22
C GLN A 164 8.06 12.02 -3.88
N LYS A 165 6.77 12.30 -3.63
CA LYS A 165 6.32 12.87 -2.36
C LYS A 165 6.46 11.88 -1.20
N ILE A 166 6.13 10.61 -1.42
CA ILE A 166 6.30 9.52 -0.45
C ILE A 166 7.78 9.40 -0.07
N ASP A 167 8.69 9.37 -1.05
CA ASP A 167 10.13 9.25 -0.80
C ASP A 167 10.65 10.43 0.04
N LYS A 168 10.23 11.67 -0.28
CA LYS A 168 10.56 12.85 0.52
C LYS A 168 10.03 12.78 1.95
N LEU A 169 8.79 12.34 2.14
CA LEU A 169 8.17 12.22 3.46
C LEU A 169 8.81 11.09 4.29
N TYR A 170 9.23 9.99 3.66
CA TYR A 170 9.99 8.93 4.32
C TYR A 170 11.35 9.45 4.79
N GLU A 171 12.06 10.21 3.96
CA GLU A 171 13.35 10.79 4.33
C GLU A 171 13.22 11.78 5.49
N GLN A 172 12.18 12.61 5.48
CA GLN A 172 11.88 13.50 6.63
C GLN A 172 11.60 12.70 7.90
N ARG A 173 10.79 11.63 7.81
CA ARG A 173 10.51 10.76 8.96
C ARG A 173 11.78 10.09 9.47
N ARG A 174 12.65 9.62 8.58
CA ARG A 174 13.93 8.99 8.94
C ARG A 174 14.81 9.95 9.74
N LYS A 175 15.00 11.18 9.25
CA LYS A 175 15.76 12.22 9.95
C LYS A 175 15.20 12.55 11.34
N ILE A 176 13.88 12.60 11.46
CA ILE A 176 13.21 12.82 12.75
C ILE A 176 13.51 11.66 13.71
N VAL A 177 13.42 10.42 13.25
CA VAL A 177 13.71 9.22 14.06
C VAL A 177 15.18 9.17 14.45
N GLU A 178 16.10 9.45 13.53
CA GLU A 178 17.54 9.50 13.81
C GLU A 178 17.89 10.59 14.84
N SER A 179 17.31 11.78 14.72
CA SER A 179 17.45 12.85 15.72
C SER A 179 16.93 12.42 17.09
N ALA A 180 15.73 11.83 17.13
CA ALA A 180 15.14 11.37 18.38
C ALA A 180 15.96 10.25 19.02
N ASN A 181 16.51 9.32 18.24
CA ASN A 181 17.37 8.26 18.76
C ASN A 181 18.68 8.81 19.36
N LYS A 182 19.32 9.79 18.71
CA LYS A 182 20.49 10.47 19.28
C LYS A 182 20.17 11.16 20.60
N GLU A 183 19.06 11.91 20.64
CA GLU A 183 18.57 12.54 21.86
C GLU A 183 18.31 11.51 22.98
N LEU A 184 17.85 10.30 22.64
CA LEU A 184 17.60 9.24 23.62
C LEU A 184 18.89 8.59 24.13
N GLU A 185 19.93 8.46 23.30
CA GLU A 185 21.24 7.90 23.68
C GLU A 185 22.00 8.80 24.66
N GLU A 186 21.86 10.13 24.54
CA GLU A 186 22.54 11.11 25.39
C GLU A 186 21.94 11.20 26.80
N VAL A 187 20.72 10.70 27.00
CA VAL A 187 20.00 10.83 28.26
C VAL A 187 20.24 9.61 29.15
N VAL A 188 21.07 9.81 30.19
CA VAL A 188 21.33 8.82 31.23
C VAL A 188 20.55 9.17 32.49
N PHE A 189 19.78 8.22 33.02
CA PHE A 189 19.10 8.35 34.31
C PHE A 189 19.84 7.52 35.35
N LEU A 190 20.22 8.14 36.47
CA LEU A 190 21.01 7.49 37.51
C LEU A 190 20.17 6.54 38.37
N ASN A 191 18.88 6.87 38.58
CA ASN A 191 17.97 6.13 39.46
C ASN A 191 16.55 6.03 38.89
N TYR A 192 15.79 5.01 39.31
CA TYR A 192 14.39 4.83 38.92
C TYR A 192 13.47 5.98 39.35
N GLU A 193 13.78 6.67 40.46
CA GLU A 193 13.03 7.86 40.90
C GLU A 193 13.08 9.02 39.90
N GLU A 194 14.18 9.14 39.16
CA GLU A 194 14.39 10.16 38.13
C GLU A 194 13.93 9.69 36.75
N HIS A 195 13.58 8.41 36.62
CA HIS A 195 13.22 7.82 35.34
C HIS A 195 11.88 8.36 34.84
N PRO A 196 11.76 8.80 33.57
CA PRO A 196 10.53 9.39 33.06
C PRO A 196 9.33 8.44 33.06
N LYS A 197 9.56 7.12 32.97
CA LYS A 197 8.53 6.07 33.11
C LYS A 197 8.18 5.68 34.56
N ASN A 198 8.59 6.44 35.57
CA ASN A 198 8.24 6.15 36.95
C ASN A 198 6.70 6.18 37.12
N HIS A 199 6.13 5.16 37.77
CA HIS A 199 4.69 5.05 38.03
C HIS A 199 4.08 6.30 38.68
N ARG A 200 4.84 7.04 39.49
CA ARG A 200 4.40 8.30 40.12
C ARG A 200 4.13 9.45 39.14
N ASN A 201 4.62 9.33 37.89
CA ASN A 201 4.34 10.29 36.82
C ASN A 201 2.96 10.08 36.20
N TYR A 202 2.28 8.99 36.52
CA TYR A 202 0.96 8.63 36.01
C TYR A 202 -0.05 8.53 37.14
N ARG A 203 -1.31 8.77 36.82
CA ARG A 203 -2.46 8.48 37.67
C ARG A 203 -2.95 7.06 37.39
N GLU A 204 -3.86 6.56 38.22
CA GLU A 204 -4.47 5.22 38.05
C GLU A 204 -5.18 5.05 36.70
N ASP A 205 -5.67 6.14 36.10
CA ASP A 205 -6.29 6.16 34.77
C ASP A 205 -5.28 6.22 33.59
N GLY A 206 -3.98 6.19 33.89
CA GLY A 206 -2.89 6.31 32.89
C GLY A 206 -2.68 7.74 32.36
N SER A 207 -3.37 8.75 32.90
CA SER A 207 -3.11 10.15 32.59
C SER A 207 -1.92 10.71 33.39
N LEU A 208 -1.35 11.84 32.96
CA LEU A 208 -0.19 12.42 33.65
C LEU A 208 -0.59 13.00 35.01
N SER A 209 0.17 12.66 36.04
CA SER A 209 0.10 13.31 37.35
C SER A 209 0.67 14.73 37.29
N ILE A 210 0.55 15.51 38.39
CA ILE A 210 1.18 16.84 38.47
C ILE A 210 2.70 16.71 38.27
N ARG A 211 3.31 15.74 38.99
CA ARG A 211 4.72 15.36 38.84
C ARG A 211 5.06 14.91 37.42
N GLY A 212 4.20 14.12 36.79
CA GLY A 212 4.40 13.73 35.38
C GLY A 212 4.40 14.91 34.42
N GLY A 213 3.49 15.88 34.63
CA GLY A 213 3.47 17.11 33.85
C GLY A 213 4.71 17.99 34.05
N GLU A 214 5.24 18.04 35.28
CA GLU A 214 6.51 18.73 35.59
C GLU A 214 7.72 18.02 34.99
N THR A 215 7.78 16.69 35.08
CA THR A 215 8.82 15.87 34.46
C THR A 215 8.84 16.07 32.95
N CYS A 216 7.67 16.02 32.31
CA CYS A 216 7.51 16.28 30.87
C CYS A 216 8.05 17.66 30.48
N ARG A 217 7.67 18.71 31.24
CA ARG A 217 8.16 20.08 31.01
C ARG A 217 9.66 20.21 31.28
N GLY A 218 10.19 19.57 32.30
CA GLY A 218 11.62 19.56 32.63
C GLY A 218 12.45 18.94 31.51
N LEU A 219 11.99 17.83 30.93
CA LEU A 219 12.65 17.21 29.77
C LEU A 219 12.62 18.13 28.55
N LEU A 220 11.48 18.79 28.27
CA LEU A 220 11.38 19.79 27.20
C LEU A 220 12.29 21.00 27.42
N SER A 221 12.41 21.47 28.67
CA SER A 221 13.32 22.57 29.04
C SER A 221 14.79 22.21 28.91
N LYS A 222 15.16 20.92 28.99
CA LYS A 222 16.51 20.43 28.70
C LYS A 222 16.84 20.38 27.19
N GLY A 223 15.90 20.77 26.33
CA GLY A 223 16.10 20.83 24.88
C GLY A 223 15.63 19.59 24.12
N LEU A 224 15.08 18.58 24.81
CA LEU A 224 14.58 17.36 24.16
C LEU A 224 13.38 17.66 23.26
N SER A 225 13.30 16.96 22.13
CA SER A 225 12.17 17.04 21.21
C SER A 225 10.91 16.43 21.82
N CYS A 226 9.73 16.87 21.36
CA CYS A 226 8.46 16.28 21.83
C CYS A 226 8.39 14.77 21.57
N LEU A 227 9.04 14.30 20.50
CA LEU A 227 9.07 12.88 20.14
C LEU A 227 9.97 12.08 21.09
N ALA A 228 11.17 12.56 21.39
CA ALA A 228 12.05 11.91 22.36
C ALA A 228 11.38 11.85 23.75
N VAL A 229 10.78 12.95 24.21
CA VAL A 229 10.03 12.97 25.48
C VAL A 229 8.84 12.01 25.48
N SER A 230 8.12 11.92 24.37
CA SER A 230 7.01 10.97 24.19
C SER A 230 7.49 9.53 24.35
N ILE A 231 8.63 9.16 23.76
CA ILE A 231 9.21 7.82 23.85
C ILE A 231 9.71 7.54 25.26
N LEU A 232 10.45 8.50 25.86
CA LEU A 232 10.97 8.39 27.23
C LEU A 232 9.85 8.19 28.26
N MET A 233 8.75 8.92 28.10
CA MET A 233 7.61 8.88 29.01
C MET A 233 6.50 7.92 28.55
N ASP A 234 6.65 7.20 27.45
CA ASP A 234 5.60 6.27 26.97
C ASP A 234 4.19 6.90 26.87
N ILE A 235 4.13 8.13 26.35
CA ILE A 235 2.88 8.90 26.21
C ILE A 235 2.71 9.40 24.79
N ASP A 236 1.46 9.60 24.40
CA ASP A 236 1.10 10.22 23.12
C ASP A 236 1.82 11.58 22.94
N VAL A 237 2.48 11.75 21.80
CA VAL A 237 3.16 12.99 21.38
C VAL A 237 2.25 14.21 21.54
N LYS A 238 0.94 14.09 21.28
CA LYS A 238 -0.03 15.18 21.45
C LYS A 238 -0.10 15.68 22.90
N LYS A 239 0.02 14.78 23.89
CA LYS A 239 0.05 15.15 25.30
C LYS A 239 1.33 15.93 25.61
N VAL A 240 2.46 15.55 25.03
CA VAL A 240 3.73 16.28 25.16
C VAL A 240 3.66 17.66 24.51
N GLU A 241 3.13 17.75 23.29
CA GLU A 241 2.93 19.03 22.59
C GLU A 241 2.00 19.98 23.35
N TYR A 242 0.98 19.45 24.02
CA TYR A 242 0.12 20.23 24.90
C TYR A 242 0.92 20.81 26.09
N GLN A 243 1.82 20.02 26.69
CA GLN A 243 2.71 20.52 27.75
C GLN A 243 3.73 21.54 27.23
N LYS A 244 4.29 21.34 26.03
CA LYS A 244 5.17 22.33 25.38
C LYS A 244 4.48 23.66 25.17
N ARG A 245 3.23 23.66 24.68
CA ARG A 245 2.41 24.87 24.54
C ARG A 245 2.14 25.56 25.88
N LYS A 246 1.95 24.79 26.96
CA LYS A 246 1.82 25.36 28.32
C LYS A 246 3.11 25.97 28.83
N LEU A 247 4.26 25.35 28.56
CA LEU A 247 5.57 25.86 28.92
C LEU A 247 5.81 27.22 28.25
N GLN A 248 5.56 27.32 26.94
CA GLN A 248 5.72 28.54 26.14
C GLN A 248 4.81 29.70 26.57
N LYS A 249 3.70 29.45 27.25
CA LYS A 249 2.79 30.47 27.77
C LYS A 249 3.18 30.99 29.17
N ARG A 250 4.14 30.34 29.83
CA ARG A 250 4.57 30.66 31.21
C ARG A 250 5.88 31.45 31.24
N THR A 251 6.72 31.29 30.22
CA THR A 251 7.81 32.20 29.83
C THR A 251 7.25 33.39 29.07
#